data_AF-A0A9X8VJD0-F1
#
_entry.id   AF-A0A9X8VJD0-F1
#
_cell.length_a   1.000
_cell.length_b   1.000
_cell.length_c   1.000
_cell.angle_alpha   90.00
_cell.angle_beta   90.00
_cell.angle_gamma   90.00
#
_symmetry.space_group_name_H-M   'P 1'
#
loop_
_entity.id
_entity.type
_entity.pdbx_description
1 polymer ?
#
loop_
_entity_poly.entity_id
_entity_poly.type
_entity_poly.pdbx_seq_one_letter_code
_entity_poly.pdbx_strand_id
1 'polypeptide(L)' 'VLEAVDRFKGYTHVAVVGGGACLLADDIRTHVNLREDRFFVAQDPQFALVYGLKAIG' A
#
# COMPACT_ATOMS: atom_id res chain seq x y z
N VAL A 1 -7.22 3.64 10.34
CA VAL A 1 -6.08 3.11 9.55
C VAL A 1 -4.81 3.93 9.75
N LEU A 2 -4.87 5.26 9.65
CA LEU A 2 -3.69 6.12 9.86
C LEU A 2 -3.01 5.92 11.23
N GLU A 3 -3.79 5.85 12.32
CA GLU A 3 -3.26 5.52 13.65
C GLU A 3 -2.53 4.16 13.70
N ALA A 4 -2.95 3.19 12.88
CA ALA A 4 -2.28 1.90 12.81
C ALA A 4 -0.94 2.02 12.06
N VAL A 5 -0.87 2.84 11.01
CA VAL A 5 0.37 3.15 10.28
C VAL A 5 1.38 3.83 11.20
N ASP A 6 0.93 4.70 12.10
CA ASP A 6 1.80 5.41 13.05
C ASP A 6 2.56 4.51 14.02
N ARG A 7 2.08 3.28 14.25
CA ARG A 7 2.73 2.29 15.09
C ARG A 7 3.98 1.69 14.45
N PHE A 8 4.15 1.84 13.13
CA PHE A 8 5.30 1.33 12.39
C PHE A 8 6.27 2.47 12.09
N LYS A 9 7.57 2.20 12.18
CA LYS A 9 8.65 3.18 11.92
C LYS A 9 9.76 2.53 11.10
N GLY A 10 10.51 3.35 10.36
CA GLY A 10 11.70 2.92 9.60
C GLY A 10 11.40 2.19 8.28
N TYR A 11 10.14 2.09 7.85
CA TYR A 11 9.82 1.59 6.51
C TYR A 11 10.30 2.59 5.46
N THR A 12 10.79 2.05 4.34
CA THR A 12 11.34 2.87 3.24
C THR A 12 10.38 2.99 2.06
N HIS A 13 9.44 2.04 1.93
CA HIS A 13 8.45 1.94 0.86
C HIS A 13 7.10 1.52 1.45
N VAL A 14 6.02 1.91 0.79
CA VAL A 14 4.64 1.53 1.12
C VAL A 14 3.95 0.97 -0.11
N ALA A 15 3.26 -0.15 0.04
CA ALA A 15 2.40 -0.73 -0.98
C ALA A 15 0.99 -0.88 -0.42
N VAL A 16 -0.01 -0.34 -1.12
CA VAL A 16 -1.43 -0.44 -0.75
C VAL A 16 -2.12 -1.45 -1.69
N VAL A 17 -2.70 -2.48 -1.07
CA VAL A 17 -3.37 -3.60 -1.75
C VAL A 17 -4.70 -3.93 -1.06
N GLY A 18 -5.47 -4.87 -1.61
CA GLY A 18 -6.78 -5.28 -1.11
C GLY A 18 -7.92 -4.38 -1.61
N GLY A 19 -9.16 -4.85 -1.50
CA GLY A 19 -10.34 -4.17 -2.07
C GLY A 19 -10.59 -2.75 -1.52
N GLY A 20 -10.13 -2.45 -0.31
CA GLY A 20 -10.23 -1.12 0.29
C GLY A 20 -9.14 -0.13 -0.15
N ALA A 21 -8.19 -0.53 -1.00
CA ALA A 21 -7.05 0.33 -1.36
C ALA A 21 -7.50 1.65 -2.01
N CYS A 22 -8.48 1.62 -2.91
CA CYS A 22 -8.99 2.82 -3.58
C CYS A 22 -9.67 3.81 -2.62
N LEU A 23 -10.10 3.36 -1.45
CA LEU A 23 -10.77 4.20 -0.45
C LEU A 23 -9.77 4.95 0.45
N LEU A 24 -8.54 4.43 0.59
CA LEU A 24 -7.60 4.89 1.61
C LEU A 24 -6.21 5.27 1.07
N ALA A 25 -5.90 4.97 -0.20
CA ALA A 25 -4.56 5.17 -0.74
C ALA A 25 -4.10 6.63 -0.66
N ASP A 26 -4.96 7.60 -0.95
CA ASP A 26 -4.59 9.01 -0.93
C ASP A 26 -4.39 9.55 0.49
N ASP A 27 -5.23 9.12 1.43
CA ASP A 27 -5.07 9.44 2.86
C ASP A 27 -3.76 8.88 3.40
N ILE A 28 -3.45 7.61 3.08
CA ILE A 28 -2.20 6.98 3.50
C ILE A 28 -1.00 7.67 2.84
N ARG A 29 -1.06 7.99 1.54
CA ARG A 29 0.01 8.69 0.80
C ARG A 29 0.35 10.02 1.46
N THR A 30 -0.67 10.81 1.79
CA THR A 30 -0.51 12.11 2.45
C THR A 30 0.10 11.95 3.85
N HIS A 31 -0.28 10.89 4.58
CA HIS A 31 0.16 10.64 5.95
C HIS A 31 1.63 10.18 6.06
N VAL A 32 2.10 9.32 5.15
CA VAL A 32 3.44 8.69 5.27
C VAL A 32 4.59 9.55 4.74
N ASN A 33 4.29 10.64 4.01
CA ASN A 33 5.27 11.59 3.44
C ASN A 33 6.49 10.92 2.78
N LEU A 34 6.23 9.95 1.89
CA LEU A 34 7.25 9.29 1.08
C LEU A 34 7.33 9.92 -0.30
N ARG A 35 8.50 9.80 -0.95
CA ARG A 35 8.64 10.15 -2.37
C ARG A 35 7.71 9.28 -3.23
N GLU A 36 7.25 9.83 -4.35
CA GLU A 36 6.29 9.15 -5.24
C GLU A 36 6.80 7.78 -5.72
N ASP A 37 8.10 7.65 -5.98
CA ASP A 37 8.74 6.41 -6.41
C ASP A 37 8.79 5.32 -5.32
N ARG A 38 8.31 5.63 -4.10
CA ARG A 38 8.29 4.70 -2.95
C ARG A 38 6.89 4.42 -2.42
N PHE A 39 5.85 4.94 -3.07
CA PHE A 39 4.47 4.71 -2.71
C PHE A 39 3.72 4.04 -3.85
N PHE A 40 3.39 2.77 -3.66
CA PHE A 40 2.75 1.95 -4.68
C PHE A 40 1.30 1.67 -4.32
N VAL A 41 0.41 1.86 -5.30
CA VAL A 41 -0.95 1.32 -5.27
C VAL A 41 -1.02 0.28 -6.37
N ALA A 42 -1.44 -0.94 -6.05
CA ALA A 42 -1.54 -1.98 -7.06
C ALA A 42 -2.59 -1.61 -8.13
N GLN A 43 -2.38 -2.04 -9.38
CA GLN A 43 -3.29 -1.75 -10.48
C GLN A 43 -4.68 -2.38 -10.28
N ASP A 44 -4.70 -3.64 -9.83
CA ASP A 44 -5.91 -4.36 -9.41
C ASP A 44 -5.79 -4.73 -7.93
N PRO A 45 -6.03 -3.79 -6.99
CA PRO A 45 -5.69 -3.98 -5.58
C PRO A 45 -6.28 -5.24 -4.95
N GLN A 46 -7.53 -5.58 -5.29
CA GLN A 46 -8.21 -6.76 -4.76
C GLN A 46 -7.56 -8.08 -5.20
N PHE A 47 -6.87 -8.09 -6.34
CA PHE A 47 -6.19 -9.28 -6.88
C PHE A 47 -4.68 -9.27 -6.65
N ALA A 48 -4.11 -8.17 -6.14
CA ALA A 48 -2.67 -8.02 -5.95
C ALA A 48 -2.04 -9.19 -5.17
N LEU A 49 -2.74 -9.71 -4.15
CA LEU A 49 -2.28 -10.88 -3.40
C LEU A 49 -2.22 -12.15 -4.28
N VAL A 50 -3.32 -12.50 -4.96
CA VAL A 50 -3.35 -13.72 -5.79
C VAL A 50 -2.44 -13.61 -7.01
N TYR A 51 -2.26 -12.41 -7.56
CA TYR A 51 -1.27 -12.17 -8.62
C TYR A 51 0.15 -12.35 -8.12
N GLY A 52 0.48 -11.84 -6.92
CA GLY A 52 1.76 -12.08 -6.28
C GLY A 52 2.02 -13.57 -6.04
N LEU A 53 1.02 -14.29 -5.51
CA LEU A 53 1.10 -15.74 -5.31
C LEU A 53 1.37 -16.48 -6.62
N LYS A 54 0.54 -16.22 -7.66
CA LYS A 54 0.69 -16.83 -8.99
C LYS A 54 2.05 -16.52 -9.64
N ALA A 55 2.60 -15.33 -9.40
CA ALA A 55 3.90 -14.95 -9.94
C ALA A 55 5.07 -15.67 -9.24
N ILE A 56 4.86 -16.11 -7.99
CA ILE A 56 5.84 -16.89 -7.22
C ILE A 56 5.77 -18.39 -7.60
N GLY A 57 4.58 -18.94 -7.81
CA GLY A 57 4.35 -20.36 -8.18
C GLY A 57 2.94 -20.84 -7.87
#